data_AF-A0A370Q2Q1-F1
#
_entry.id   AF-A0A370Q2Q1-F1
#
_cell.length_a   1.000
_cell.length_b   1.000
_cell.length_c   1.000
_cell.angle_alpha   90.00
_cell.angle_beta   90.00
_cell.angle_gamma   90.00
#
_symmetry.space_group_name_H-M   'P 1'
#
loop_
_entity.id
_entity.type
_entity.pdbx_description
1 polymer ?
#
loop_
_entity_poly.entity_id
_entity_poly.type
_entity_poly.pdbx_seq_one_letter_code
_entity_poly.pdbx_strand_id
1 'polypeptide(L)'
;ALMRRAEQLSAHLSQQAVNLTDLAYTLQVGRDAMEHRLALTAESQEALVTQLRGVCDGTLTTGIWRGEVRRTGETLSIFRTDEDLQSAIDAWIAKGKLDKLAELWVQGLEIDWPQLYPGRQPNRLRLPTYPFARERCWFAEKAAPGMMTAARRQHPLVHLNISDINELRYSSLLTDETWLLRDHQVMGRAVLPGVAQLEWARAAVSLALGGEPDSADIRLESVTWLRPLTVAGEREVRIALVPQDDGRIAYEIYSEESEQTVIYGQGYAAPATRGEAPVLDLAALTARCALTVGGDPLYEQFARLGLQYGEGLRVVQTLHGGDGLAVARLAVSTPRDGYLWSPDLLDGALQSVAGAAQEGALALPFALREIRCWAPLPENPYVVVQAGSGHTDAVPQWDIAIADGEGRVAIQMNGCTMRLTGGSAASLQRVGDESVDEEMKHREDSWKV
;
A
#
# COMPACT_ATOMS: atom_id res chain seq x y z
N ALA A 1 12.00 27.36 0.37
CA ALA A 1 11.96 28.17 -0.88
C ALA A 1 12.39 29.62 -0.67
N LEU A 2 11.88 30.30 0.37
CA LEU A 2 12.20 31.71 0.68
C LEU A 2 13.70 32.03 0.74
N MET A 3 14.50 31.17 1.40
CA MET A 3 15.97 31.38 1.48
C MET A 3 16.67 31.31 0.13
N ARG A 4 16.35 30.31 -0.71
CA ARG A 4 16.88 30.24 -2.08
C ARG A 4 16.57 31.50 -2.89
N ARG A 5 15.41 32.13 -2.65
CA ARG A 5 15.02 33.38 -3.30
C ARG A 5 15.82 34.58 -2.78
N ALA A 6 16.08 34.66 -1.47
CA ALA A 6 16.95 35.68 -0.89
C ALA A 6 18.38 35.58 -1.44
N GLU A 7 18.90 34.35 -1.55
CA GLU A 7 20.21 34.06 -2.15
C GLU A 7 20.29 34.47 -3.63
N GLN A 8 19.30 34.08 -4.45
CA GLN A 8 19.23 34.47 -5.87
C GLN A 8 19.16 35.98 -6.06
N LEU A 9 18.37 36.68 -5.22
CA LEU A 9 18.26 38.13 -5.27
C LEU A 9 19.58 38.79 -4.86
N SER A 10 20.22 38.30 -3.80
CA SER A 10 21.54 38.78 -3.35
C SER A 10 22.60 38.62 -4.43
N ALA A 11 22.64 37.46 -5.10
CA ALA A 11 23.55 37.19 -6.21
C ALA A 11 23.31 38.13 -7.40
N HIS A 12 22.04 38.35 -7.77
CA HIS A 12 21.68 39.26 -8.86
C HIS A 12 22.09 40.71 -8.56
N LEU A 13 21.79 41.21 -7.36
CA LEU A 13 22.17 42.55 -6.92
C LEU A 13 23.69 42.70 -6.73
N SER A 14 24.43 41.63 -6.52
CA SER A 14 25.90 41.69 -6.45
C SER A 14 26.54 41.89 -7.84
N GLN A 15 25.81 41.58 -8.92
CA GLN A 15 26.32 41.62 -10.29
C GLN A 15 25.89 42.87 -11.07
N GLN A 16 24.79 43.53 -10.66
CA GLN A 16 24.20 44.64 -11.40
C GLN A 16 23.73 45.74 -10.45
N ALA A 17 24.14 46.99 -10.72
CA ALA A 17 23.60 48.16 -10.03
C ALA A 17 22.16 48.41 -10.48
N VAL A 18 21.25 48.59 -9.52
CA VAL A 18 19.83 48.82 -9.79
C VAL A 18 19.31 50.04 -9.02
N ASN A 19 18.27 50.66 -9.55
CA ASN A 19 17.55 51.70 -8.81
C ASN A 19 16.72 51.03 -7.69
N LEU A 20 16.97 51.40 -6.43
CA LEU A 20 16.29 50.79 -5.28
C LEU A 20 14.78 51.06 -5.24
N THR A 21 14.33 52.21 -5.76
CA THR A 21 12.91 52.55 -5.86
C THR A 21 12.19 51.62 -6.83
N ASP A 22 12.79 51.40 -8.00
CA ASP A 22 12.27 50.48 -9.02
C ASP A 22 12.30 49.02 -8.53
N LEU A 23 13.35 48.64 -7.79
CA LEU A 23 13.48 47.31 -7.17
C LEU A 23 12.39 47.06 -6.11
N ALA A 24 12.21 47.99 -5.17
CA ALA A 24 11.22 47.89 -4.11
C ALA A 24 9.80 47.78 -4.69
N TYR A 25 9.47 48.66 -5.64
CA TYR A 25 8.19 48.63 -6.34
C TYR A 25 7.98 47.29 -7.06
N THR A 26 8.98 46.80 -7.80
CA THR A 26 8.89 45.51 -8.50
C THR A 26 8.61 44.35 -7.56
N LEU A 27 9.23 44.32 -6.38
CA LEU A 27 9.01 43.26 -5.39
C LEU A 27 7.65 43.37 -4.69
N GLN A 28 7.18 44.60 -4.44
CA GLN A 28 5.91 44.88 -3.77
C GLN A 28 4.69 44.57 -4.65
N VAL A 29 4.72 44.95 -5.93
CA VAL A 29 3.55 44.80 -6.83
C VAL A 29 3.68 43.68 -7.86
N GLY A 30 4.88 43.13 -8.06
CA GLY A 30 5.18 42.19 -9.15
C GLY A 30 5.26 40.72 -8.74
N ARG A 31 4.91 40.39 -7.49
CA ARG A 31 5.11 39.05 -6.90
C ARG A 31 3.94 38.72 -5.97
N ASP A 32 3.47 37.48 -6.05
CA ASP A 32 2.41 36.99 -5.15
C ASP A 32 2.93 36.88 -3.71
N ALA A 33 2.14 37.38 -2.76
CA ALA A 33 2.44 37.37 -1.34
C ALA A 33 2.09 36.01 -0.73
N MET A 34 3.04 35.07 -0.78
CA MET A 34 2.92 33.72 -0.21
C MET A 34 2.93 33.72 1.34
N GLU A 35 2.75 32.54 1.93
CA GLU A 35 2.61 32.33 3.38
C GLU A 35 3.87 32.71 4.17
N HIS A 36 5.07 32.37 3.67
CA HIS A 36 6.33 32.80 4.28
C HIS A 36 6.78 34.14 3.68
N ARG A 37 6.82 35.18 4.51
CA ARG A 37 7.11 36.56 4.09
C ARG A 37 8.41 37.06 4.73
N LEU A 38 9.14 37.87 3.97
CA LEU A 38 10.36 38.55 4.37
C LEU A 38 10.29 40.00 3.89
N ALA A 39 10.42 40.94 4.81
CA ALA A 39 10.52 42.37 4.51
C ALA A 39 11.86 42.91 5.00
N LEU A 40 12.48 43.78 4.20
CA LEU A 40 13.74 44.43 4.53
C LEU A 40 13.65 45.93 4.22
N THR A 41 14.20 46.77 5.09
CA THR A 41 14.46 48.18 4.83
C THR A 41 15.96 48.40 4.65
N ALA A 42 16.33 49.04 3.53
CA ALA A 42 17.73 49.28 3.17
C ALA A 42 17.88 50.64 2.49
N GLU A 43 18.94 51.38 2.86
CA GLU A 43 19.26 52.70 2.31
C GLU A 43 20.22 52.61 1.11
N SER A 44 20.88 51.47 0.93
CA SER A 44 21.81 51.22 -0.17
C SER A 44 21.73 49.78 -0.67
N GLN A 45 22.15 49.56 -1.91
CA GLN A 45 22.20 48.22 -2.50
C GLN A 45 23.19 47.31 -1.76
N GLU A 46 24.32 47.85 -1.30
CA GLU A 46 25.30 47.12 -0.49
C GLU A 46 24.73 46.65 0.85
N ALA A 47 23.97 47.53 1.52
CA ALA A 47 23.27 47.20 2.75
C ALA A 47 22.23 46.09 2.51
N LEU A 48 21.45 46.19 1.43
CA LEU A 48 20.45 45.17 1.07
C LEU A 48 21.09 43.80 0.78
N VAL A 49 22.20 43.76 0.03
CA VAL A 49 22.93 42.51 -0.25
C VAL A 49 23.44 41.88 1.05
N THR A 50 23.97 42.70 1.96
CA THR A 50 24.47 42.25 3.27
C THR A 50 23.35 41.67 4.12
N GLN A 51 22.21 42.37 4.22
CA GLN A 51 21.03 41.89 4.95
C GLN A 51 20.48 40.59 4.35
N LEU A 52 20.39 40.47 3.02
CA LEU A 52 19.92 39.24 2.36
C LEU A 52 20.82 38.04 2.65
N ARG A 53 22.15 38.22 2.69
CA ARG A 53 23.09 37.16 3.08
C ARG A 53 22.93 36.81 4.55
N GLY A 54 22.82 37.81 5.42
CA GLY A 54 22.57 37.61 6.85
C GLY A 54 21.32 36.78 7.12
N VAL A 55 20.23 37.01 6.37
CA VAL A 55 18.99 36.22 6.47
C VAL A 55 19.22 34.76 6.09
N CYS A 56 20.02 34.48 5.07
CA CYS A 56 20.38 33.10 4.68
C CYS A 56 21.21 32.41 5.78
N ASP A 57 22.08 33.16 6.46
CA ASP A 57 22.93 32.68 7.56
C ASP A 57 22.18 32.61 8.91
N GLY A 58 20.89 32.96 8.94
CA GLY A 58 20.05 32.91 10.14
C GLY A 58 20.17 34.12 11.08
N THR A 59 20.86 35.19 10.65
CA THR A 59 20.96 36.44 11.41
C THR A 59 19.83 37.40 11.05
N LEU A 60 19.10 37.86 12.08
CA LEU A 60 18.09 38.90 11.94
C LEU A 60 18.58 40.15 12.67
N THR A 61 18.82 41.22 11.92
CA THR A 61 19.25 42.52 12.43
C THR A 61 18.11 43.55 12.31
N THR A 62 18.33 44.76 12.81
CA THR A 62 17.38 45.87 12.66
C THR A 62 17.06 46.12 11.19
N GLY A 63 15.77 46.27 10.86
CA GLY A 63 15.33 46.46 9.48
C GLY A 63 14.99 45.17 8.73
N ILE A 64 14.91 44.03 9.42
CA ILE A 64 14.55 42.73 8.83
C ILE A 64 13.36 42.13 9.59
N TRP A 65 12.28 41.83 8.88
CA TRP A 65 11.09 41.18 9.43
C TRP A 65 10.82 39.88 8.67
N ARG A 66 10.53 38.81 9.41
CA ARG A 66 10.16 37.50 8.85
C ARG A 66 8.91 36.98 9.54
N GLY A 67 7.96 36.48 8.76
CA GLY A 67 6.71 35.94 9.26
C GLY A 67 6.22 34.75 8.47
N GLU A 68 5.34 33.97 9.10
CA GLU A 68 4.60 32.86 8.50
C GLU A 68 3.11 33.13 8.72
N VAL A 69 2.37 33.31 7.63
CA VAL A 69 0.92 33.46 7.64
C VAL A 69 0.32 32.06 7.75
N ARG A 70 0.01 31.62 8.97
CA ARG A 70 -0.66 30.32 9.20
C ARG A 70 -2.13 30.42 8.82
N ARG A 71 -2.66 29.40 8.13
CA ARG A 71 -4.10 29.20 7.94
C ARG A 71 -4.77 28.83 9.27
N THR A 72 -4.89 29.80 10.17
CA THR A 72 -5.82 29.77 11.30
C THR A 72 -6.75 30.95 11.08
N GLY A 73 -7.90 30.67 10.47
CA GLY A 73 -8.82 31.65 9.88
C GLY A 73 -9.55 32.58 10.85
N GLU A 74 -9.05 32.84 12.05
CA GLU A 74 -9.79 33.58 13.08
C GLU A 74 -9.12 34.84 13.64
N THR A 75 -7.79 35.04 13.56
CA THR A 75 -7.18 36.18 14.30
C THR A 75 -6.95 37.44 13.47
N LEU A 76 -6.92 37.38 12.13
CA LEU A 76 -6.65 38.57 11.28
C LEU A 76 -7.77 38.97 10.31
N SER A 77 -8.73 38.08 10.06
CA SER A 77 -9.99 38.42 9.36
C SER A 77 -10.84 39.42 10.15
N ILE A 78 -10.63 39.53 11.47
CA ILE A 78 -11.29 40.49 12.37
C ILE A 78 -10.81 41.94 12.11
N PHE A 79 -9.59 42.14 11.60
CA PHE A 79 -9.02 43.47 11.39
C PHE A 79 -9.25 44.06 10.00
N ARG A 80 -9.75 43.27 9.04
CA ARG A 80 -10.00 43.73 7.65
C ARG A 80 -11.12 44.76 7.51
N THR A 81 -11.92 44.96 8.55
CA THR A 81 -13.13 45.81 8.54
C THR A 81 -13.09 46.98 9.53
N ASP A 82 -11.97 47.19 10.22
CA ASP A 82 -11.82 48.31 11.15
C ASP A 82 -11.37 49.57 10.39
N GLU A 83 -12.29 50.53 10.19
CA GLU A 83 -12.01 51.83 9.56
C GLU A 83 -10.84 52.57 10.23
N ASP A 84 -10.64 52.34 11.54
CA ASP A 84 -9.54 52.92 12.31
C ASP A 84 -8.18 52.33 11.91
N LEU A 85 -8.13 51.03 11.59
CA LEU A 85 -6.89 50.38 11.14
C LEU A 85 -6.52 50.83 9.72
N GLN A 86 -7.49 50.93 8.82
CA GLN A 86 -7.23 51.43 7.46
C GLN A 86 -6.72 52.88 7.49
N SER A 87 -7.36 53.73 8.32
CA SER A 87 -6.92 55.12 8.53
C SER A 87 -5.49 55.19 9.12
N ALA A 88 -5.13 54.25 9.99
CA ALA A 88 -3.78 54.15 10.55
C ALA A 88 -2.74 53.73 9.49
N ILE A 89 -3.08 52.78 8.60
CA ILE A 89 -2.24 52.35 7.48
C ILE A 89 -2.00 53.52 6.52
N ASP A 90 -3.05 54.24 6.12
CA ASP A 90 -2.96 55.39 5.22
C ASP A 90 -2.09 56.50 5.84
N ALA A 91 -2.25 56.74 7.15
CA ALA A 91 -1.42 57.69 7.88
C ALA A 91 0.05 57.23 7.99
N TRP A 92 0.33 55.93 8.05
CA TRP A 92 1.70 55.40 8.05
C TRP A 92 2.34 55.46 6.67
N ILE A 93 1.57 55.22 5.61
CA ILE A 93 2.00 55.43 4.21
C ILE A 93 2.35 56.90 3.99
N ALA A 94 1.46 57.82 4.36
CA ALA A 94 1.69 59.27 4.22
C ALA A 94 2.90 59.78 5.05
N LYS A 95 3.17 59.16 6.20
CA LYS A 95 4.30 59.51 7.08
C LYS A 95 5.57 58.70 6.80
N GLY A 96 5.57 57.81 5.80
CA GLY A 96 6.73 56.98 5.46
C GLY A 96 7.17 56.01 6.57
N LYS A 97 6.25 55.53 7.42
CA LYS A 97 6.57 54.60 8.53
C LYS A 97 6.71 53.15 8.04
N LEU A 98 7.78 52.90 7.27
CA LEU A 98 8.02 51.62 6.59
C LEU A 98 8.15 50.43 7.57
N ASP A 99 8.73 50.64 8.74
CA ASP A 99 8.94 49.58 9.74
C ASP A 99 7.62 48.95 10.19
N LYS A 100 6.59 49.78 10.41
CA LYS A 100 5.25 49.32 10.82
C LYS A 100 4.54 48.58 9.71
N LEU A 101 4.70 49.04 8.46
CA LEU A 101 4.14 48.39 7.29
C LEU A 101 4.80 47.02 7.06
N ALA A 102 6.12 46.93 7.24
CA ALA A 102 6.86 45.68 7.14
C ALA A 102 6.42 44.66 8.19
N GLU A 103 6.29 45.08 9.45
CA GLU A 103 5.84 44.23 10.56
C GLU A 103 4.45 43.63 10.31
N LEU A 104 3.47 44.44 9.91
CA LEU A 104 2.11 43.97 9.66
C LEU A 104 2.00 43.14 8.38
N TRP A 105 2.73 43.49 7.33
CA TRP A 105 2.70 42.74 6.08
C TRP A 105 3.25 41.33 6.26
N VAL A 106 4.34 41.13 7.02
CA VAL A 106 4.87 39.78 7.26
C VAL A 106 3.93 38.92 8.10
N GLN A 107 3.04 39.55 8.89
CA GLN A 107 1.99 38.88 9.65
C GLN A 107 0.76 38.52 8.81
N GLY A 108 0.67 38.99 7.56
CA GLY A 108 -0.39 38.60 6.63
C GLY A 108 -1.28 39.72 6.15
N LEU A 109 -1.14 40.95 6.68
CA LEU A 109 -1.92 42.10 6.25
C LEU A 109 -1.66 42.43 4.78
N GLU A 110 -2.71 42.80 4.05
CA GLU A 110 -2.60 43.30 2.69
C GLU A 110 -2.35 44.81 2.69
N ILE A 111 -1.42 45.28 1.88
CA ILE A 111 -1.03 46.68 1.79
C ILE A 111 -1.15 47.12 0.33
N ASP A 112 -1.81 48.25 0.10
CA ASP A 112 -1.91 48.88 -1.21
C ASP A 112 -0.61 49.65 -1.53
N TRP A 113 0.43 48.90 -1.88
CA TRP A 113 1.78 49.42 -2.16
C TRP A 113 1.85 50.59 -3.16
N PRO A 114 1.03 50.67 -4.23
CA PRO A 114 0.97 51.85 -5.11
C PRO A 114 0.84 53.19 -4.38
N GLN A 115 0.19 53.25 -3.21
CA GLN A 115 0.02 54.49 -2.46
C GLN A 115 1.33 55.06 -1.89
N LEU A 116 2.40 54.25 -1.77
CA LEU A 116 3.74 54.73 -1.38
C LEU A 116 4.42 55.57 -2.49
N TYR A 117 3.86 55.59 -3.70
CA TYR A 117 4.46 56.26 -4.86
C TYR A 117 3.49 57.29 -5.47
N PRO A 118 3.07 58.32 -4.71
CA PRO A 118 2.14 59.33 -5.23
C PRO A 118 2.78 60.12 -6.37
N GLY A 119 2.11 60.17 -7.51
CA GLY A 119 2.55 60.97 -8.67
C GLY A 119 3.78 60.45 -9.42
N ARG A 120 4.32 59.28 -9.06
CA ARG A 120 5.44 58.63 -9.74
C ARG A 120 5.14 57.15 -9.91
N GLN A 121 5.28 56.63 -11.12
CA GLN A 121 5.20 55.20 -11.37
C GLN A 121 6.62 54.65 -11.55
N PRO A 122 7.21 53.96 -10.55
CA PRO A 122 8.53 53.37 -10.69
C PRO A 122 8.54 52.32 -11.82
N ASN A 123 9.71 52.13 -12.44
CA ASN A 123 9.84 51.14 -13.51
C ASN A 123 9.87 49.72 -12.91
N ARG A 124 9.34 48.75 -13.67
CA ARG A 124 9.46 47.34 -13.28
C ARG A 124 10.78 46.76 -13.79
N LEU A 125 11.53 46.13 -12.90
CA LEU A 125 12.81 45.48 -13.20
C LEU A 125 12.63 43.99 -13.54
N ARG A 126 13.55 43.46 -14.34
CA ARG A 126 13.66 42.01 -14.59
C ARG A 126 14.45 41.37 -13.45
N LEU A 127 13.75 40.86 -12.45
CA LEU A 127 14.35 40.16 -11.31
C LEU A 127 14.35 38.63 -11.54
N PRO A 128 15.23 37.86 -10.86
CA PRO A 128 15.22 36.41 -10.90
C PRO A 128 13.82 35.82 -10.71
N THR A 129 13.51 34.79 -11.48
CA THR A 129 12.22 34.11 -11.44
C THR A 129 12.05 33.33 -10.14
N TYR A 130 10.80 32.99 -9.81
CA TYR A 130 10.53 32.19 -8.62
C TYR A 130 11.22 30.82 -8.73
N PRO A 131 11.99 30.37 -7.71
CA PRO A 131 12.62 29.06 -7.72
C PRO A 131 11.55 28.00 -7.42
N PHE A 132 10.71 27.71 -8.43
CA PHE A 132 9.68 26.67 -8.34
C PHE A 132 10.29 25.37 -7.85
N ALA A 133 9.54 24.66 -7.00
CA ALA A 133 9.89 23.30 -6.66
C ALA A 133 9.99 22.50 -7.96
N ARG A 134 11.12 21.79 -8.13
CA ARG A 134 11.34 20.92 -9.29
C ARG A 134 10.68 19.58 -9.04
N GLU A 135 9.36 19.62 -8.87
CA GLU A 135 8.52 18.44 -8.76
C GLU A 135 8.19 17.95 -10.15
N ARG A 136 8.33 16.64 -10.38
CA ARG A 136 8.05 16.02 -11.66
C ARG A 136 6.53 15.87 -11.80
N CYS A 137 5.88 16.88 -12.35
CA CYS A 137 4.47 16.84 -12.69
C CYS A 137 4.32 16.53 -14.19
N TRP A 138 4.10 15.27 -14.52
CA TRP A 138 3.90 14.79 -15.90
C TRP A 138 2.54 14.09 -15.99
N PHE A 139 1.88 14.18 -17.15
CA PHE A 139 0.68 13.39 -17.40
C PHE A 139 1.04 11.89 -17.32
N ALA A 140 0.22 11.11 -16.64
CA ALA A 140 0.21 9.67 -16.86
C ALA A 140 -0.30 9.45 -18.28
N GLU A 141 0.62 9.14 -19.20
CA GLU A 141 0.23 8.64 -20.51
C GLU A 141 -0.65 7.41 -20.27
N LYS A 142 -1.89 7.45 -20.76
CA LYS A 142 -2.74 6.27 -20.92
C LYS A 142 -2.00 5.33 -21.88
N ALA A 143 -1.12 4.51 -21.33
CA ALA A 143 -0.50 3.44 -22.06
C ALA A 143 -1.61 2.48 -22.52
N ALA A 144 -1.60 2.12 -23.80
CA ALA A 144 -2.40 1.01 -24.28
C ALA A 144 -2.09 -0.23 -23.41
N PRO A 145 -3.11 -0.94 -22.91
CA PRO A 145 -2.89 -2.10 -22.04
C PRO A 145 -2.19 -3.18 -22.86
N GLY A 146 -0.95 -3.51 -22.50
CA GLY A 146 -0.26 -4.66 -23.08
C GLY A 146 1.26 -4.56 -23.15
N MET A 147 1.84 -3.48 -23.68
CA MET A 147 3.26 -3.52 -24.10
C MET A 147 4.29 -2.98 -23.11
N MET A 148 3.93 -2.12 -22.14
CA MET A 148 4.89 -1.64 -21.12
C MET A 148 4.81 -2.36 -19.77
N THR A 149 3.73 -3.11 -19.51
CA THR A 149 3.55 -3.81 -18.22
C THR A 149 4.25 -5.16 -18.13
N ALA A 150 4.69 -5.74 -19.24
CA ALA A 150 5.44 -7.00 -19.22
C ALA A 150 6.92 -6.79 -18.86
N ALA A 151 7.52 -5.66 -19.26
CA ALA A 151 8.95 -5.39 -19.08
C ALA A 151 9.36 -4.97 -17.66
N ARG A 152 8.42 -4.79 -16.73
CA ARG A 152 8.72 -4.48 -15.31
C ARG A 152 8.09 -5.44 -14.31
N ARG A 153 7.12 -6.27 -14.71
CA ARG A 153 6.48 -7.25 -13.82
C ARG A 153 7.47 -8.37 -13.52
N GLN A 154 7.88 -8.50 -12.26
CA GLN A 154 8.81 -9.55 -11.80
C GLN A 154 8.10 -10.88 -11.60
N HIS A 155 6.80 -10.84 -11.29
CA HIS A 155 5.92 -11.99 -11.10
C HIS A 155 4.45 -11.55 -11.31
N PRO A 156 3.51 -12.44 -11.68
CA PRO A 156 2.11 -12.05 -11.89
C PRO A 156 1.42 -11.33 -10.70
N LEU A 157 1.85 -11.63 -9.48
CA LEU A 157 1.41 -10.98 -8.23
C LEU A 157 2.43 -10.00 -7.63
N VAL A 158 3.63 -9.84 -8.20
CA VAL A 158 4.65 -8.90 -7.71
C VAL A 158 5.11 -8.03 -8.87
N HIS A 159 4.56 -6.82 -8.99
CA HIS A 159 4.75 -6.02 -10.20
C HIS A 159 5.97 -5.13 -10.13
N LEU A 160 6.07 -4.24 -9.15
CA LEU A 160 7.12 -3.23 -9.06
C LEU A 160 7.86 -3.34 -7.73
N ASN A 161 9.18 -3.29 -7.76
CA ASN A 161 9.97 -3.04 -6.55
C ASN A 161 9.91 -1.54 -6.24
N ILE A 162 9.37 -1.20 -5.06
CA ILE A 162 9.21 0.17 -4.54
C ILE A 162 10.00 0.37 -3.24
N SER A 163 11.01 -0.47 -3.00
CA SER A 163 11.84 -0.42 -1.81
C SER A 163 12.61 0.90 -1.73
N ASP A 164 12.81 1.35 -0.50
CA ASP A 164 13.69 2.48 -0.17
C ASP A 164 14.70 2.07 0.90
N ILE A 165 15.47 3.01 1.44
CA ILE A 165 16.51 2.72 2.43
C ILE A 165 15.97 2.18 3.77
N ASN A 166 14.69 2.35 4.04
CA ASN A 166 14.06 1.99 5.31
C ASN A 166 13.30 0.67 5.22
N GLU A 167 12.81 0.29 4.03
CA GLU A 167 11.86 -0.82 3.90
C GLU A 167 11.98 -1.54 2.55
N LEU A 168 11.93 -2.87 2.60
CA LEU A 168 11.82 -3.73 1.42
C LEU A 168 10.35 -3.91 1.07
N ARG A 169 9.95 -3.43 -0.11
CA ARG A 169 8.55 -3.40 -0.54
C ARG A 169 8.38 -3.65 -2.03
N TYR A 170 7.28 -4.32 -2.35
CA TYR A 170 6.78 -4.46 -3.71
C TYR A 170 5.34 -4.00 -3.81
N SER A 171 4.96 -3.47 -4.96
CA SER A 171 3.60 -3.02 -5.30
C SER A 171 3.05 -3.81 -6.47
N SER A 172 1.75 -4.08 -6.42
CA SER A 172 0.97 -4.67 -7.51
C SER A 172 -0.35 -3.95 -7.66
N LEU A 173 -0.73 -3.68 -8.91
CA LEU A 173 -2.05 -3.13 -9.24
C LEU A 173 -2.99 -4.27 -9.55
N LEU A 174 -3.99 -4.48 -8.70
CA LEU A 174 -5.08 -5.41 -8.95
C LEU A 174 -6.27 -4.68 -9.56
N THR A 175 -6.92 -5.34 -10.50
CA THR A 175 -8.16 -4.86 -11.11
C THR A 175 -9.27 -5.91 -10.95
N ASP A 176 -10.52 -5.50 -11.08
CA ASP A 176 -11.66 -6.41 -11.15
C ASP A 176 -11.60 -7.41 -12.33
N GLU A 177 -10.83 -7.10 -13.38
CA GLU A 177 -10.52 -8.01 -14.50
C GLU A 177 -9.47 -9.08 -14.17
N THR A 178 -8.76 -8.94 -13.04
CA THR A 178 -7.77 -9.94 -12.60
C THR A 178 -8.47 -11.29 -12.44
N TRP A 179 -8.01 -12.32 -13.17
CA TRP A 179 -8.73 -13.60 -13.25
C TRP A 179 -9.02 -14.24 -11.87
N LEU A 180 -8.10 -14.09 -10.91
CA LEU A 180 -8.28 -14.55 -9.53
C LEU A 180 -9.49 -13.90 -8.84
N LEU A 181 -9.76 -12.61 -9.11
CA LEU A 181 -10.89 -11.88 -8.55
C LEU A 181 -12.18 -12.17 -9.32
N ARG A 182 -12.08 -12.25 -10.65
CA ARG A 182 -13.22 -12.56 -11.53
C ARG A 182 -13.79 -13.95 -11.25
N ASP A 183 -12.91 -14.94 -11.08
CA ASP A 183 -13.26 -16.35 -10.95
C ASP A 183 -13.48 -16.77 -9.49
N HIS A 184 -13.35 -15.85 -8.52
CA HIS A 184 -13.58 -16.13 -7.10
C HIS A 184 -14.53 -15.10 -6.47
N GLN A 185 -15.81 -15.44 -6.41
CA GLN A 185 -16.85 -14.57 -5.84
C GLN A 185 -17.43 -15.17 -4.56
N VAL A 186 -17.43 -14.38 -3.50
CA VAL A 186 -17.99 -14.75 -2.19
C VAL A 186 -19.15 -13.81 -1.90
N MET A 187 -20.35 -14.36 -1.75
CA MET A 187 -21.59 -13.62 -1.52
C MET A 187 -21.80 -12.49 -2.54
N GLY A 188 -21.48 -12.77 -3.82
CA GLY A 188 -21.58 -11.81 -4.93
C GLY A 188 -20.50 -10.73 -4.95
N ARG A 189 -19.44 -10.84 -4.14
CA ARG A 189 -18.29 -9.91 -4.14
C ARG A 189 -17.05 -10.61 -4.66
N ALA A 190 -16.30 -9.96 -5.56
CA ALA A 190 -14.99 -10.43 -5.99
C ALA A 190 -14.01 -10.36 -4.81
N VAL A 191 -13.49 -11.51 -4.41
CA VAL A 191 -12.57 -11.65 -3.27
C VAL A 191 -11.34 -12.39 -3.77
N LEU A 192 -10.14 -11.85 -3.54
CA LEU A 192 -8.92 -12.56 -3.90
C LEU A 192 -8.82 -13.85 -3.06
N PRO A 193 -8.62 -15.04 -3.69
CA PRO A 193 -8.43 -16.29 -2.97
C PRO A 193 -7.28 -16.17 -1.97
N GLY A 194 -7.46 -16.72 -0.76
CA GLY A 194 -6.43 -16.66 0.29
C GLY A 194 -5.09 -17.25 -0.16
N VAL A 195 -5.13 -18.30 -0.99
CA VAL A 195 -3.94 -18.96 -1.54
C VAL A 195 -3.12 -18.06 -2.47
N ALA A 196 -3.74 -17.06 -3.11
CA ALA A 196 -3.00 -16.10 -3.91
C ALA A 196 -2.05 -15.26 -3.04
N GLN A 197 -2.42 -14.99 -1.78
CA GLN A 197 -1.54 -14.30 -0.84
C GLN A 197 -0.33 -15.16 -0.43
N LEU A 198 -0.45 -16.49 -0.44
CA LEU A 198 0.67 -17.40 -0.17
C LEU A 198 1.72 -17.29 -1.29
N GLU A 199 1.27 -17.39 -2.55
CA GLU A 199 2.17 -17.27 -3.69
C GLU A 199 2.76 -15.86 -3.82
N TRP A 200 2.00 -14.83 -3.45
CA TRP A 200 2.48 -13.46 -3.37
C TRP A 200 3.64 -13.32 -2.38
N ALA A 201 3.47 -13.82 -1.16
CA ALA A 201 4.50 -13.78 -0.13
C ALA A 201 5.74 -14.58 -0.55
N ARG A 202 5.55 -15.79 -1.07
CA ARG A 202 6.64 -16.64 -1.57
C ARG A 202 7.45 -15.94 -2.67
N ALA A 203 6.77 -15.42 -3.70
CA ALA A 203 7.42 -14.75 -4.82
C ALA A 203 8.18 -13.49 -4.38
N ALA A 204 7.56 -12.66 -3.52
CA ALA A 204 8.20 -11.43 -3.03
C ALA A 204 9.47 -11.74 -2.21
N VAL A 205 9.42 -12.77 -1.35
CA VAL A 205 10.58 -13.18 -0.55
C VAL A 205 11.67 -13.78 -1.42
N SER A 206 11.33 -14.62 -2.40
CA SER A 206 12.31 -15.18 -3.35
C SER A 206 13.06 -14.07 -4.09
N LEU A 207 12.33 -13.07 -4.58
CA LEU A 207 12.90 -11.89 -5.24
C LEU A 207 13.80 -11.08 -4.29
N ALA A 208 13.40 -10.89 -3.04
CA ALA A 208 14.19 -10.14 -2.05
C ALA A 208 15.49 -10.84 -1.67
N LEU A 209 15.51 -12.17 -1.69
CA LEU A 209 16.71 -12.99 -1.47
C LEU A 209 17.62 -13.09 -2.71
N GLY A 210 17.25 -12.43 -3.82
CA GLY A 210 17.99 -12.49 -5.08
C GLY A 210 17.88 -13.83 -5.81
N GLY A 211 16.90 -14.66 -5.43
CA GLY A 211 16.57 -15.88 -6.15
C GLY A 211 15.69 -15.60 -7.36
N GLU A 212 15.65 -16.55 -8.29
CA GLU A 212 14.64 -16.52 -9.36
C GLU A 212 13.24 -16.71 -8.74
N PRO A 213 12.18 -16.09 -9.29
CA PRO A 213 10.81 -16.26 -8.80
C PRO A 213 10.37 -17.72 -8.72
N ASP A 214 10.97 -18.62 -9.49
CA ASP A 214 10.58 -20.03 -9.58
C ASP A 214 11.40 -20.97 -8.68
N SER A 215 12.24 -20.43 -7.78
CA SER A 215 12.99 -21.26 -6.83
C SER A 215 12.08 -21.79 -5.69
N ALA A 216 12.06 -23.11 -5.48
CA ALA A 216 11.20 -23.79 -4.51
C ALA A 216 11.69 -23.71 -3.06
N ASP A 217 12.64 -22.83 -2.76
CA ASP A 217 13.37 -22.82 -1.50
C ASP A 217 12.72 -21.91 -0.44
N ILE A 218 11.40 -21.71 -0.45
CA ILE A 218 10.69 -20.89 0.53
C ILE A 218 9.61 -21.71 1.24
N ARG A 219 9.57 -21.62 2.57
CA ARG A 219 8.44 -22.03 3.39
C ARG A 219 7.79 -20.81 4.02
N LEU A 220 6.46 -20.84 4.18
CA LEU A 220 5.75 -19.83 4.98
C LEU A 220 5.25 -20.45 6.27
N GLU A 221 5.27 -19.68 7.34
CA GLU A 221 4.90 -20.08 8.69
C GLU A 221 3.99 -19.03 9.32
N SER A 222 3.08 -19.48 10.20
CA SER A 222 2.17 -18.62 10.97
C SER A 222 1.42 -17.61 10.10
N VAL A 223 0.91 -18.07 8.96
CA VAL A 223 0.14 -17.25 8.03
C VAL A 223 -1.23 -16.96 8.63
N THR A 224 -1.66 -15.70 8.57
CA THR A 224 -2.99 -15.26 9.00
C THR A 224 -3.63 -14.42 7.90
N TRP A 225 -4.86 -14.79 7.50
CA TRP A 225 -5.71 -13.97 6.63
C TRP A 225 -6.63 -13.12 7.51
N LEU A 226 -6.23 -11.86 7.73
CA LEU A 226 -6.90 -10.95 8.66
C LEU A 226 -8.25 -10.47 8.12
N ARG A 227 -8.31 -10.17 6.81
CA ARG A 227 -9.54 -9.71 6.16
C ARG A 227 -9.57 -10.05 4.66
N PRO A 228 -10.76 -10.22 4.07
CA PRO A 228 -10.88 -10.43 2.63
C PRO A 228 -10.33 -9.24 1.83
N LEU A 229 -9.53 -9.52 0.81
CA LEU A 229 -9.07 -8.52 -0.15
C LEU A 229 -10.07 -8.44 -1.31
N THR A 230 -10.92 -7.41 -1.29
CA THR A 230 -11.85 -7.09 -2.38
C THR A 230 -11.33 -5.95 -3.23
N VAL A 231 -11.59 -6.00 -4.53
CA VAL A 231 -11.19 -4.94 -5.47
C VAL A 231 -12.42 -4.49 -6.26
N ALA A 232 -12.66 -3.19 -6.29
CA ALA A 232 -13.66 -2.55 -7.13
C ALA A 232 -12.95 -1.53 -8.01
N GLY A 233 -12.98 -1.72 -9.34
CA GLY A 233 -12.12 -0.97 -10.26
C GLY A 233 -10.66 -1.39 -10.09
N GLU A 234 -9.81 -0.48 -9.63
CA GLU A 234 -8.38 -0.72 -9.43
C GLU A 234 -7.97 -0.52 -7.97
N ARG A 235 -7.04 -1.34 -7.49
CA ARG A 235 -6.48 -1.25 -6.14
C ARG A 235 -4.99 -1.54 -6.17
N GLU A 236 -4.20 -0.59 -5.69
CA GLU A 236 -2.78 -0.83 -5.39
C GLU A 236 -2.68 -1.60 -4.08
N VAL A 237 -1.98 -2.73 -4.12
CA VAL A 237 -1.71 -3.59 -2.96
C VAL A 237 -0.21 -3.79 -2.88
N ARG A 238 0.32 -3.68 -1.67
CA ARG A 238 1.75 -3.76 -1.38
C ARG A 238 2.03 -4.96 -0.51
N ILE A 239 3.25 -5.46 -0.63
CA ILE A 239 3.82 -6.42 0.31
C ILE A 239 5.11 -5.83 0.88
N ALA A 240 5.18 -5.74 2.20
CA ALA A 240 6.37 -5.35 2.95
C ALA A 240 7.09 -6.58 3.49
N LEU A 241 8.42 -6.52 3.54
CA LEU A 241 9.29 -7.58 4.03
C LEU A 241 10.24 -7.02 5.09
N VAL A 242 10.27 -7.65 6.27
CA VAL A 242 11.12 -7.23 7.39
C VAL A 242 11.94 -8.43 7.88
N PRO A 243 13.27 -8.44 7.63
CA PRO A 243 14.16 -9.45 8.21
C PRO A 243 14.07 -9.47 9.74
N GLN A 244 14.10 -10.65 10.33
CA GLN A 244 14.04 -10.87 11.77
C GLN A 244 15.38 -11.42 12.28
N ASP A 245 15.68 -11.21 13.57
CA ASP A 245 16.92 -11.67 14.20
C ASP A 245 17.09 -13.20 14.19
N ASP A 246 15.99 -13.94 14.11
CA ASP A 246 15.98 -15.41 14.05
C ASP A 246 16.17 -15.97 12.62
N GLY A 247 16.42 -15.11 11.64
CA GLY A 247 16.64 -15.46 10.24
C GLY A 247 15.36 -15.66 9.43
N ARG A 248 14.17 -15.47 10.02
CA ARG A 248 12.92 -15.39 9.26
C ARG A 248 12.74 -14.01 8.65
N ILE A 249 11.81 -13.90 7.72
CA ILE A 249 11.38 -12.65 7.09
C ILE A 249 9.89 -12.50 7.40
N ALA A 250 9.53 -11.52 8.22
CA ALA A 250 8.13 -11.16 8.40
C ALA A 250 7.60 -10.51 7.12
N TYR A 251 6.36 -10.79 6.75
CA TYR A 251 5.71 -10.14 5.62
C TYR A 251 4.31 -9.66 5.99
N GLU A 252 3.91 -8.55 5.36
CA GLU A 252 2.56 -8.00 5.47
C GLU A 252 2.07 -7.60 4.08
N ILE A 253 0.85 -8.03 3.72
CA ILE A 253 0.16 -7.65 2.50
C ILE A 253 -0.91 -6.63 2.87
N TYR A 254 -0.81 -5.41 2.32
CA TYR A 254 -1.64 -4.28 2.73
C TYR A 254 -1.95 -3.32 1.57
N SER A 255 -2.88 -2.40 1.80
CA SER A 255 -3.10 -1.23 0.96
C SER A 255 -3.22 0.01 1.82
N GLU A 256 -3.03 1.18 1.21
CA GLU A 256 -3.30 2.47 1.85
C GLU A 256 -4.64 3.02 1.36
N GLU A 257 -5.58 3.24 2.28
CA GLU A 257 -6.89 3.83 2.02
C GLU A 257 -7.03 5.10 2.86
N SER A 258 -7.21 6.28 2.24
CA SER A 258 -7.43 7.54 2.96
C SER A 258 -6.43 7.83 4.09
N GLU A 259 -5.14 7.59 3.83
CA GLU A 259 -4.02 7.70 4.80
C GLU A 259 -4.04 6.66 5.94
N GLN A 260 -4.84 5.59 5.83
CA GLN A 260 -4.84 4.46 6.75
C GLN A 260 -4.33 3.18 6.08
N THR A 261 -3.51 2.42 6.82
CA THR A 261 -3.01 1.12 6.37
C THR A 261 -4.04 0.04 6.68
N VAL A 262 -4.41 -0.73 5.65
CA VAL A 262 -5.32 -1.87 5.76
C VAL A 262 -4.55 -3.15 5.46
N ILE A 263 -4.30 -3.97 6.49
CA ILE A 263 -3.58 -5.25 6.36
C ILE A 263 -4.56 -6.39 6.05
N TYR A 264 -4.29 -7.13 4.97
CA TYR A 264 -5.09 -8.26 4.49
C TYR A 264 -4.58 -9.60 5.01
N GLY A 265 -3.25 -9.77 5.03
CA GLY A 265 -2.63 -10.99 5.50
C GLY A 265 -1.18 -10.77 5.89
N GLN A 266 -0.69 -11.62 6.77
CA GLN A 266 0.65 -11.54 7.32
C GLN A 266 1.18 -12.93 7.66
N GLY A 267 2.47 -13.03 7.86
CA GLY A 267 3.13 -14.26 8.32
C GLY A 267 4.64 -14.13 8.30
N TYR A 268 5.31 -15.27 8.38
CA TYR A 268 6.76 -15.35 8.26
C TYR A 268 7.14 -16.24 7.09
N ALA A 269 8.24 -15.89 6.44
CA ALA A 269 8.88 -16.70 5.43
C ALA A 269 10.29 -17.08 5.88
N ALA A 270 10.75 -18.26 5.47
CA ALA A 270 12.12 -18.69 5.69
C ALA A 270 12.57 -19.56 4.51
N PRO A 271 13.90 -19.68 4.28
CA PRO A 271 14.41 -20.67 3.36
C PRO A 271 13.92 -22.08 3.75
N ALA A 272 13.41 -22.85 2.79
CA ALA A 272 12.99 -24.22 3.01
C ALA A 272 14.23 -25.10 3.26
N THR A 273 14.17 -25.95 4.28
CA THR A 273 15.22 -26.96 4.50
C THR A 273 15.04 -28.08 3.49
N ARG A 274 16.13 -28.46 2.80
CA ARG A 274 16.11 -29.63 1.92
C ARG A 274 15.85 -30.91 2.71
N GLY A 275 14.90 -31.71 2.24
CA GLY A 275 14.55 -33.02 2.79
C GLY A 275 13.79 -33.83 1.75
N GLU A 276 13.63 -35.13 2.00
CA GLU A 276 12.82 -35.99 1.12
C GLU A 276 11.33 -35.66 1.24
N ALA A 277 10.64 -35.68 0.10
CA ALA A 277 9.20 -35.48 0.05
C ALA A 277 8.47 -36.70 0.64
N PRO A 278 7.43 -36.51 1.47
CA PRO A 278 6.57 -37.60 1.90
C PRO A 278 5.92 -38.32 0.72
N VAL A 279 5.60 -39.60 0.88
CA VAL A 279 4.86 -40.40 -0.10
C VAL A 279 3.59 -40.93 0.55
N LEU A 280 2.45 -40.67 -0.09
CA LEU A 280 1.12 -41.04 0.37
C LEU A 280 0.63 -42.31 -0.33
N ASP A 281 -0.01 -43.21 0.41
CA ASP A 281 -0.75 -44.33 -0.19
C ASP A 281 -2.14 -43.86 -0.62
N LEU A 282 -2.23 -43.29 -1.82
CA LEU A 282 -3.46 -42.74 -2.37
C LEU A 282 -4.57 -43.79 -2.46
N ALA A 283 -4.24 -45.04 -2.76
CA ALA A 283 -5.21 -46.12 -2.88
C ALA A 283 -5.81 -46.47 -1.51
N ALA A 284 -4.98 -46.64 -0.49
CA ALA A 284 -5.44 -46.92 0.87
C ALA A 284 -6.25 -45.76 1.46
N LEU A 285 -5.88 -44.50 1.18
CA LEU A 285 -6.62 -43.32 1.61
C LEU A 285 -7.97 -43.22 0.89
N THR A 286 -8.01 -43.42 -0.42
CA THR A 286 -9.26 -43.38 -1.19
C THR A 286 -10.23 -44.47 -0.73
N ALA A 287 -9.75 -45.68 -0.43
CA ALA A 287 -10.56 -46.79 0.05
C ALA A 287 -11.26 -46.55 1.40
N ARG A 288 -10.80 -45.56 2.18
CA ARG A 288 -11.41 -45.15 3.45
C ARG A 288 -12.53 -44.13 3.28
N CYS A 289 -12.66 -43.52 2.11
CA CYS A 289 -13.69 -42.53 1.84
C CYS A 289 -15.03 -43.22 1.56
N ALA A 290 -16.10 -42.75 2.18
CA ALA A 290 -17.44 -43.33 2.06
C ALA A 290 -18.27 -42.74 0.90
N LEU A 291 -17.95 -41.51 0.50
CA LEU A 291 -18.69 -40.73 -0.48
C LEU A 291 -17.80 -40.38 -1.68
N THR A 292 -18.43 -40.20 -2.83
CA THR A 292 -17.77 -39.72 -4.06
C THR A 292 -18.66 -38.68 -4.72
N VAL A 293 -18.08 -37.51 -5.01
CA VAL A 293 -18.77 -36.36 -5.62
C VAL A 293 -17.96 -35.93 -6.84
N GLY A 294 -18.64 -35.69 -7.96
CA GLY A 294 -18.02 -35.10 -9.16
C GLY A 294 -17.87 -33.59 -9.03
N GLY A 295 -17.00 -32.99 -9.84
CA GLY A 295 -16.76 -31.54 -9.84
C GLY A 295 -18.02 -30.70 -10.00
N ASP A 296 -18.88 -31.01 -10.97
CA ASP A 296 -20.08 -30.19 -11.23
C ASP A 296 -21.06 -30.15 -10.04
N PRO A 297 -21.48 -31.28 -9.44
CA PRO A 297 -22.27 -31.26 -8.21
C PRO A 297 -21.61 -30.50 -7.05
N LEU A 298 -20.29 -30.62 -6.89
CA LEU A 298 -19.53 -29.90 -5.87
C LEU A 298 -19.62 -28.38 -6.07
N TYR A 299 -19.40 -27.90 -7.29
CA TYR A 299 -19.47 -26.47 -7.58
C TYR A 299 -20.90 -25.92 -7.53
N GLU A 300 -21.91 -26.71 -7.85
CA GLU A 300 -23.31 -26.34 -7.59
C GLU A 300 -23.57 -26.15 -6.09
N GLN A 301 -23.00 -27.00 -5.24
CA GLN A 301 -23.11 -26.87 -3.78
C GLN A 301 -22.42 -25.59 -3.29
N PHE A 302 -21.20 -25.30 -3.74
CA PHE A 302 -20.51 -24.04 -3.42
C PHE A 302 -21.36 -22.82 -3.83
N ALA A 303 -21.94 -22.83 -5.03
CA ALA A 303 -22.78 -21.74 -5.51
C ALA A 303 -24.01 -21.51 -4.62
N ARG A 304 -24.66 -22.59 -4.12
CA ARG A 304 -25.78 -22.50 -3.16
C ARG A 304 -25.36 -21.92 -1.82
N LEU A 305 -24.11 -22.15 -1.41
CA LEU A 305 -23.50 -21.58 -0.21
C LEU A 305 -22.96 -20.15 -0.45
N GLY A 306 -23.18 -19.57 -1.62
CA GLY A 306 -22.76 -18.21 -1.97
C GLY A 306 -21.31 -18.09 -2.41
N LEU A 307 -20.64 -19.19 -2.76
CA LEU A 307 -19.27 -19.21 -3.29
C LEU A 307 -19.31 -19.58 -4.77
N GLN A 308 -19.15 -18.59 -5.65
CA GLN A 308 -19.17 -18.80 -7.09
C GLN A 308 -17.75 -18.85 -7.65
N TYR A 309 -17.41 -20.00 -8.23
CA TYR A 309 -16.14 -20.23 -8.92
C TYR A 309 -16.31 -20.10 -10.44
N GLY A 310 -15.46 -19.29 -11.06
CA GLY A 310 -15.29 -19.21 -12.51
C GLY A 310 -14.41 -20.34 -13.05
N GLU A 311 -14.32 -20.44 -14.38
CA GLU A 311 -13.63 -21.55 -15.08
C GLU A 311 -12.19 -21.76 -14.60
N GLY A 312 -11.44 -20.69 -14.32
CA GLY A 312 -10.05 -20.78 -13.88
C GLY A 312 -9.85 -21.38 -12.48
N LEU A 313 -10.89 -21.48 -11.65
CA LEU A 313 -10.82 -22.06 -10.30
C LEU A 313 -11.67 -23.33 -10.13
N ARG A 314 -12.30 -23.80 -11.22
CA ARG A 314 -13.09 -25.03 -11.23
C ARG A 314 -12.24 -26.26 -11.56
N VAL A 315 -11.21 -26.52 -10.75
CA VAL A 315 -10.21 -27.56 -11.02
C VAL A 315 -10.52 -28.94 -10.43
N VAL A 316 -11.44 -29.05 -9.45
CA VAL A 316 -11.78 -30.32 -8.81
C VAL A 316 -12.60 -31.19 -9.76
N GLN A 317 -12.06 -32.35 -10.14
CA GLN A 317 -12.71 -33.31 -11.04
C GLN A 317 -13.55 -34.32 -10.27
N THR A 318 -12.95 -34.92 -9.25
CA THR A 318 -13.58 -35.91 -8.37
C THR A 318 -13.11 -35.70 -6.94
N LEU A 319 -14.01 -35.85 -6.00
CA LEU A 319 -13.76 -35.73 -4.56
C LEU A 319 -14.31 -36.97 -3.86
N HIS A 320 -13.42 -37.76 -3.27
CA HIS A 320 -13.76 -38.82 -2.35
C HIS A 320 -13.68 -38.27 -0.93
N GLY A 321 -14.68 -38.53 -0.09
CA GLY A 321 -14.75 -37.94 1.25
C GLY A 321 -15.39 -38.86 2.31
N GLY A 322 -15.13 -38.56 3.58
CA GLY A 322 -15.74 -39.20 4.74
C GLY A 322 -14.85 -39.19 5.97
N ASP A 323 -15.45 -39.09 7.17
CA ASP A 323 -14.79 -39.24 8.47
C ASP A 323 -13.49 -38.43 8.64
N GLY A 324 -13.51 -37.14 8.27
CA GLY A 324 -12.36 -36.25 8.42
C GLY A 324 -11.20 -36.51 7.44
N LEU A 325 -11.47 -37.27 6.37
CA LEU A 325 -10.55 -37.55 5.27
C LEU A 325 -11.21 -37.16 3.94
N ALA A 326 -10.43 -36.58 3.04
CA ALA A 326 -10.80 -36.47 1.64
C ALA A 326 -9.62 -36.75 0.71
N VAL A 327 -9.92 -37.32 -0.46
CA VAL A 327 -8.98 -37.47 -1.56
C VAL A 327 -9.63 -36.90 -2.83
N ALA A 328 -9.04 -35.84 -3.38
CA ALA A 328 -9.52 -35.22 -4.61
C ALA A 328 -8.54 -35.45 -5.76
N ARG A 329 -9.06 -35.44 -6.98
CA ARG A 329 -8.27 -35.31 -8.21
C ARG A 329 -8.55 -33.96 -8.84
N LEU A 330 -7.50 -33.21 -9.13
CA LEU A 330 -7.60 -31.92 -9.81
C LEU A 330 -7.16 -32.05 -11.27
N ALA A 331 -7.67 -31.16 -12.11
CA ALA A 331 -7.16 -30.92 -13.46
C ALA A 331 -7.36 -29.45 -13.83
N VAL A 332 -6.32 -28.86 -14.43
CA VAL A 332 -6.35 -27.47 -14.87
C VAL A 332 -6.85 -27.39 -16.32
N SER A 333 -7.90 -26.61 -16.56
CA SER A 333 -8.43 -26.38 -17.91
C SER A 333 -7.64 -25.36 -18.72
N THR A 334 -6.96 -24.42 -18.06
CA THR A 334 -6.14 -23.39 -18.70
C THR A 334 -4.89 -23.13 -17.87
N PRO A 335 -3.75 -23.77 -18.19
CA PRO A 335 -2.49 -23.53 -17.50
C PRO A 335 -2.13 -22.05 -17.46
N ARG A 336 -1.61 -21.59 -16.32
CA ARG A 336 -1.17 -20.22 -16.12
C ARG A 336 0.31 -20.22 -15.79
N ASP A 337 1.10 -19.61 -16.66
CA ASP A 337 2.54 -19.49 -16.46
C ASP A 337 2.88 -18.45 -15.37
N GLY A 338 4.07 -18.61 -14.79
CA GLY A 338 4.65 -17.64 -13.86
C GLY A 338 4.20 -17.76 -12.41
N TYR A 339 3.54 -18.85 -12.03
CA TYR A 339 3.24 -19.19 -10.64
C TYR A 339 3.92 -20.51 -10.28
N LEU A 340 4.73 -20.51 -9.22
CA LEU A 340 5.30 -21.76 -8.70
C LEU A 340 4.28 -22.49 -7.83
N TRP A 341 3.60 -21.75 -6.95
CA TRP A 341 2.40 -22.24 -6.26
C TRP A 341 1.17 -21.77 -7.02
N SER A 342 0.75 -22.57 -8.01
CA SER A 342 -0.39 -22.28 -8.87
C SER A 342 -1.65 -22.01 -8.03
N PRO A 343 -2.23 -20.79 -8.08
CA PRO A 343 -3.35 -20.43 -7.22
C PRO A 343 -4.60 -21.27 -7.45
N ASP A 344 -4.84 -21.74 -8.68
CA ASP A 344 -5.97 -22.60 -9.02
C ASP A 344 -5.89 -23.98 -8.35
N LEU A 345 -4.72 -24.62 -8.39
CA LEU A 345 -4.47 -25.91 -7.74
C LEU A 345 -4.43 -25.78 -6.22
N LEU A 346 -3.83 -24.72 -5.68
CA LEU A 346 -3.85 -24.47 -4.24
C LEU A 346 -5.28 -24.20 -3.75
N ASP A 347 -6.08 -23.42 -4.49
CA ASP A 347 -7.47 -23.17 -4.10
C ASP A 347 -8.31 -24.44 -4.24
N GLY A 348 -8.11 -25.23 -5.30
CA GLY A 348 -8.69 -26.57 -5.45
C GLY A 348 -8.34 -27.50 -4.28
N ALA A 349 -7.15 -27.37 -3.72
CA ALA A 349 -6.76 -28.10 -2.52
C ALA A 349 -7.54 -27.63 -1.27
N LEU A 350 -7.78 -26.33 -1.11
CA LEU A 350 -8.68 -25.82 -0.07
C LEU A 350 -10.14 -26.23 -0.29
N GLN A 351 -10.63 -26.20 -1.53
CA GLN A 351 -11.97 -26.65 -1.91
C GLN A 351 -12.20 -28.12 -1.52
N SER A 352 -11.16 -28.95 -1.60
CA SER A 352 -11.21 -30.37 -1.25
C SER A 352 -11.50 -30.63 0.23
N VAL A 353 -11.35 -29.61 1.10
CA VAL A 353 -11.76 -29.68 2.51
C VAL A 353 -13.25 -29.96 2.66
N ALA A 354 -14.07 -29.56 1.69
CA ALA A 354 -15.50 -29.85 1.66
C ALA A 354 -15.82 -31.35 1.73
N GLY A 355 -14.90 -32.23 1.31
CA GLY A 355 -15.09 -33.69 1.37
C GLY A 355 -14.76 -34.28 2.75
N ALA A 356 -14.00 -33.56 3.57
CA ALA A 356 -13.58 -34.01 4.91
C ALA A 356 -14.44 -33.37 6.02
N ALA A 357 -14.94 -32.15 5.80
CA ALA A 357 -15.73 -31.38 6.75
C ALA A 357 -17.21 -31.84 6.82
N GLN A 358 -17.89 -31.51 7.92
CA GLN A 358 -19.33 -31.74 8.06
C GLN A 358 -20.14 -30.85 7.11
N GLU A 359 -21.25 -31.37 6.60
CA GLU A 359 -22.07 -30.71 5.57
C GLU A 359 -22.65 -29.36 6.01
N GLY A 360 -22.78 -28.42 5.06
CA GLY A 360 -23.75 -27.33 5.13
C GLY A 360 -23.25 -25.95 5.57
N ALA A 361 -21.95 -25.77 5.82
CA ALA A 361 -21.39 -24.47 6.19
C ALA A 361 -20.31 -24.00 5.20
N LEU A 362 -20.39 -22.72 4.80
CA LEU A 362 -19.33 -22.06 4.06
C LEU A 362 -18.14 -21.82 5.00
N ALA A 363 -16.99 -22.38 4.65
CA ALA A 363 -15.76 -22.26 5.42
C ALA A 363 -14.70 -21.52 4.59
N LEU A 364 -14.06 -20.52 5.19
CA LEU A 364 -13.00 -19.74 4.53
C LEU A 364 -11.68 -19.88 5.30
N PRO A 365 -10.52 -19.89 4.62
CA PRO A 365 -9.23 -19.94 5.28
C PRO A 365 -9.04 -18.72 6.20
N PHE A 366 -8.55 -18.97 7.41
CA PHE A 366 -8.30 -17.94 8.42
C PHE A 366 -6.85 -17.91 8.89
N ALA A 367 -6.26 -19.09 9.13
CA ALA A 367 -4.85 -19.20 9.48
C ALA A 367 -4.23 -20.47 8.89
N LEU A 368 -2.92 -20.48 8.69
CA LEU A 368 -2.15 -21.64 8.24
C LEU A 368 -0.83 -21.69 8.99
N ARG A 369 -0.56 -22.82 9.65
CA ARG A 369 0.66 -22.96 10.46
C ARG A 369 1.91 -23.02 9.60
N GLU A 370 1.90 -23.80 8.53
CA GLU A 370 3.05 -23.95 7.63
C GLU A 370 2.59 -24.33 6.23
N ILE A 371 3.24 -23.79 5.20
CA ILE A 371 3.25 -24.34 3.84
C ILE A 371 4.68 -24.59 3.38
N ARG A 372 4.91 -25.76 2.80
CA ARG A 372 6.19 -26.20 2.26
C ARG A 372 6.03 -26.81 0.87
N CYS A 373 7.02 -26.60 0.03
CA CYS A 373 7.11 -27.15 -1.32
C CYS A 373 8.40 -27.96 -1.49
N TRP A 374 8.33 -29.09 -2.18
CA TRP A 374 9.47 -29.94 -2.54
C TRP A 374 9.71 -29.98 -4.06
N ALA A 375 8.65 -29.78 -4.85
CA ALA A 375 8.69 -29.87 -6.31
C ALA A 375 7.59 -29.00 -6.93
N PRO A 376 7.72 -28.61 -8.21
CA PRO A 376 6.62 -28.00 -8.95
C PRO A 376 5.34 -28.82 -8.88
N LEU A 377 4.18 -28.14 -8.92
CA LEU A 377 2.89 -28.80 -8.87
C LEU A 377 2.67 -29.69 -10.12
N PRO A 378 2.24 -30.95 -9.96
CA PRO A 378 1.86 -31.81 -11.09
C PRO A 378 0.66 -31.24 -11.86
N GLU A 379 0.56 -31.55 -13.16
CA GLU A 379 -0.57 -31.10 -14.00
C GLU A 379 -1.92 -31.69 -13.58
N ASN A 380 -1.91 -32.93 -13.09
CA ASN A 380 -3.10 -33.68 -12.66
C ASN A 380 -2.91 -34.21 -11.24
N PRO A 381 -2.84 -33.34 -10.22
CA PRO A 381 -2.45 -33.74 -8.89
C PRO A 381 -3.60 -34.41 -8.15
N TYR A 382 -3.23 -35.22 -7.16
CA TYR A 382 -4.11 -35.66 -6.10
C TYR A 382 -3.97 -34.73 -4.91
N VAL A 383 -5.09 -34.42 -4.26
CA VAL A 383 -5.12 -33.70 -2.99
C VAL A 383 -5.58 -34.66 -1.90
N VAL A 384 -4.87 -34.70 -0.79
CA VAL A 384 -5.29 -35.43 0.40
C VAL A 384 -5.53 -34.43 1.53
N VAL A 385 -6.72 -34.46 2.12
CA VAL A 385 -7.10 -33.64 3.27
C VAL A 385 -7.31 -34.55 4.47
N GLN A 386 -6.71 -34.21 5.61
CA GLN A 386 -6.89 -34.92 6.88
C GLN A 386 -7.08 -33.93 8.03
N ALA A 387 -7.81 -34.35 9.06
CA ALA A 387 -7.91 -33.55 10.29
C ALA A 387 -6.51 -33.28 10.87
N GLY A 388 -6.21 -32.01 11.12
CA GLY A 388 -4.94 -31.60 11.73
C GLY A 388 -4.89 -31.94 13.22
N SER A 389 -3.69 -31.89 13.81
CA SER A 389 -3.49 -32.26 15.23
C SER A 389 -4.29 -31.42 16.23
N GLY A 390 -4.66 -30.19 15.88
CA GLY A 390 -5.51 -29.31 16.69
C GLY A 390 -6.99 -29.29 16.28
N HIS A 391 -7.44 -30.22 15.45
CA HIS A 391 -8.80 -30.22 14.91
C HIS A 391 -9.87 -30.39 16.01
N THR A 392 -10.85 -29.49 16.03
CA THR A 392 -12.07 -29.59 16.84
C THR A 392 -13.26 -29.05 16.05
N ASP A 393 -14.49 -29.38 16.44
CA ASP A 393 -15.69 -28.82 15.80
C ASP A 393 -15.76 -27.29 15.88
N ALA A 394 -15.21 -26.69 16.95
CA ALA A 394 -15.16 -25.25 17.15
C ALA A 394 -14.06 -24.55 16.33
N VAL A 395 -12.96 -25.27 16.08
CA VAL A 395 -11.80 -24.78 15.30
C VAL A 395 -11.43 -25.85 14.26
N PRO A 396 -12.12 -25.88 13.12
CA PRO A 396 -11.82 -26.84 12.06
C PRO A 396 -10.42 -26.60 11.50
N GLN A 397 -9.53 -27.56 11.71
CA GLN A 397 -8.14 -27.52 11.27
C GLN A 397 -7.80 -28.72 10.39
N TRP A 398 -7.10 -28.49 9.29
CA TRP A 398 -6.83 -29.50 8.26
C TRP A 398 -5.37 -29.48 7.83
N ASP A 399 -4.81 -30.67 7.65
CA ASP A 399 -3.56 -30.88 6.92
C ASP A 399 -3.89 -31.29 5.49
N ILE A 400 -3.29 -30.59 4.51
CA ILE A 400 -3.63 -30.71 3.10
C ILE A 400 -2.34 -30.95 2.30
N ALA A 401 -2.28 -32.08 1.61
CA ALA A 401 -1.16 -32.47 0.78
C ALA A 401 -1.56 -32.45 -0.70
N ILE A 402 -0.68 -31.95 -1.57
CA ILE A 402 -0.83 -32.04 -3.02
C ILE A 402 0.28 -32.94 -3.55
N ALA A 403 -0.09 -34.03 -4.22
CA ALA A 403 0.81 -35.10 -4.63
C ALA A 403 0.62 -35.48 -6.12
N ASP A 404 1.64 -36.11 -6.69
CA ASP A 404 1.55 -36.71 -8.02
C ASP A 404 0.77 -38.05 -8.01
N GLY A 405 0.69 -38.71 -9.17
CA GLY A 405 0.00 -40.00 -9.29
C GLY A 405 0.68 -41.17 -8.58
N GLU A 406 1.94 -41.03 -8.15
CA GLU A 406 2.64 -42.01 -7.30
C GLU A 406 2.48 -41.69 -5.81
N GLY A 407 1.79 -40.59 -5.46
CA GLY A 407 1.61 -40.13 -4.09
C GLY A 407 2.78 -39.32 -3.54
N ARG A 408 3.78 -38.95 -4.34
CA ARG A 408 4.89 -38.10 -3.89
C ARG A 408 4.38 -36.67 -3.70
N VAL A 409 4.56 -36.13 -2.50
CA VAL A 409 4.04 -34.81 -2.13
C VAL A 409 4.89 -33.70 -2.77
N ALA A 410 4.24 -32.84 -3.54
CA ALA A 410 4.82 -31.62 -4.09
C ALA A 410 4.68 -30.45 -3.11
N ILE A 411 3.50 -30.29 -2.50
CA ILE A 411 3.21 -29.23 -1.52
C ILE A 411 2.46 -29.81 -0.32
N GLN A 412 2.81 -29.34 0.87
CA GLN A 412 2.11 -29.64 2.12
C GLN A 412 1.71 -28.34 2.82
N MET A 413 0.43 -28.22 3.15
CA MET A 413 -0.13 -27.19 4.03
C MET A 413 -0.52 -27.86 5.35
N ASN A 414 0.16 -27.49 6.43
CA ASN A 414 -0.12 -28.03 7.75
C ASN A 414 -0.90 -27.03 8.61
N GLY A 415 -1.91 -27.50 9.33
CA GLY A 415 -2.67 -26.71 10.28
C GLY A 415 -3.49 -25.59 9.62
N CYS A 416 -4.08 -25.84 8.46
CA CYS A 416 -4.98 -24.90 7.79
C CYS A 416 -6.29 -24.78 8.58
N THR A 417 -6.51 -23.64 9.21
CA THR A 417 -7.68 -23.36 10.04
C THR A 417 -8.74 -22.67 9.21
N MET A 418 -9.94 -23.23 9.21
CA MET A 418 -11.08 -22.74 8.46
C MET A 418 -12.09 -22.07 9.40
N ARG A 419 -12.55 -20.87 9.04
CA ARG A 419 -13.60 -20.16 9.77
C ARG A 419 -14.95 -20.40 9.10
N LEU A 420 -15.89 -20.96 9.87
CA LEU A 420 -17.28 -21.11 9.43
C LEU A 420 -17.95 -19.74 9.39
N THR A 421 -18.52 -19.40 8.24
CA THR A 421 -19.32 -18.18 8.09
C THR A 421 -20.78 -18.50 8.40
N GLY A 422 -21.30 -17.96 9.50
CA GLY A 422 -22.75 -17.95 9.73
C GLY A 422 -23.40 -17.15 8.59
N GLY A 423 -24.34 -17.75 7.86
CA GLY A 423 -24.82 -17.35 6.53
C GLY A 423 -25.49 -15.97 6.38
N SER A 424 -24.79 -14.88 6.71
CA SER A 424 -25.22 -13.50 6.47
C SER A 424 -24.05 -12.61 6.06
N ALA A 425 -24.24 -11.82 5.00
CA ALA A 425 -23.26 -10.85 4.50
C ALA A 425 -22.81 -9.78 5.53
N ALA A 426 -23.53 -9.62 6.65
CA ALA A 426 -23.19 -8.69 7.72
C ALA A 426 -22.01 -9.13 8.60
N SER A 427 -21.70 -10.44 8.66
CA SER A 427 -20.55 -10.95 9.41
C SER A 427 -19.21 -10.58 8.76
N LEU A 428 -19.19 -10.35 7.43
CA LEU A 428 -17.98 -9.89 6.72
C LEU A 428 -17.61 -8.43 7.03
N GLN A 429 -18.51 -7.62 7.60
CA GLN A 429 -18.26 -6.22 7.97
C GLN A 429 -18.00 -6.00 9.47
N ARG A 430 -18.53 -6.85 10.37
CA ARG A 430 -18.34 -6.72 11.84
C ARG A 430 -17.09 -7.42 12.39
N VAL A 431 -16.36 -8.16 11.55
CA VAL A 431 -15.16 -8.94 11.93
C VAL A 431 -13.93 -8.07 12.25
N GLY A 432 -14.03 -6.75 12.15
CA GLY A 432 -12.91 -5.83 12.43
C GLY A 432 -12.85 -5.21 13.83
N ASP A 433 -13.93 -5.24 14.62
CA ASP A 433 -14.07 -4.26 15.73
C ASP A 433 -13.97 -4.86 17.15
N GLU A 434 -14.16 -6.16 17.36
CA GLU A 434 -14.29 -6.71 18.73
C GLU A 434 -13.20 -7.70 19.16
N SER A 435 -12.46 -8.33 18.24
CA SER A 435 -11.38 -9.28 18.60
C SER A 435 -9.97 -8.72 18.45
N VAL A 436 -9.83 -7.52 17.89
CA VAL A 436 -8.55 -6.85 17.66
C VAL A 436 -8.06 -6.17 18.94
N ASP A 437 -8.96 -5.67 19.78
CA ASP A 437 -8.63 -4.85 20.96
C ASP A 437 -7.96 -5.62 22.11
N GLU A 438 -8.24 -6.91 22.30
CA GLU A 438 -7.60 -7.71 23.36
C GLU A 438 -6.26 -8.32 22.93
N GLU A 439 -6.07 -8.62 21.64
CA GLU A 439 -4.83 -9.21 21.13
C GLU A 439 -3.81 -8.14 20.66
N MET A 440 -4.26 -6.94 20.25
CA MET A 440 -3.37 -5.79 19.97
C MET A 440 -2.72 -5.22 21.23
N LYS A 441 -3.43 -5.18 22.36
CA LYS A 441 -2.86 -4.69 23.63
C LYS A 441 -1.66 -5.50 24.12
N HIS A 442 -1.54 -6.76 23.70
CA HIS A 442 -0.44 -7.61 24.10
C HIS A 442 0.73 -7.62 23.09
N ARG A 443 0.54 -7.04 21.89
CA ARG A 443 1.52 -7.04 20.79
C ARG A 443 2.06 -5.66 20.41
N GLU A 444 1.39 -4.55 20.74
CA GLU A 444 1.98 -3.20 20.55
C GLU A 444 3.30 -3.01 21.31
N ASP A 445 3.53 -3.76 22.39
CA ASP A 445 4.77 -3.72 23.16
C ASP A 445 5.96 -4.41 22.45
N SER A 446 5.76 -5.16 21.36
CA SER A 446 6.85 -5.78 20.60
C SER A 446 7.35 -4.96 19.40
N TRP A 447 6.74 -3.80 19.12
CA TRP A 447 7.12 -2.91 18.01
C TRP A 447 7.92 -1.67 18.45
N LYS A 448 8.31 -1.63 19.74
CA LYS A 448 9.19 -0.60 20.30
C LYS A 448 10.36 -1.22 21.04
N VAL A 449 11.30 -1.82 20.31
CA VAL A 449 12.72 -1.87 20.69
C VAL A 449 13.57 -1.70 19.45
#